data_AF-A0A2G8JZN3-F1
#
_entry.id   AF-A0A2G8JZN3-F1
#
_cell.length_a   1.000
_cell.length_b   1.000
_cell.length_c   1.000
_cell.angle_alpha   90.00
_cell.angle_beta   90.00
_cell.angle_gamma   90.00
#
_symmetry.space_group_name_H-M   'P 1'
#
loop_
_entity.id
_entity.type
_entity.pdbx_description
1 polymer ?
#
loop_
_entity_poly.entity_id
_entity_poly.type
_entity_poly.pdbx_seq_one_letter_code
_entity_poly.pdbx_strand_id
1 'polypeptide(L)'
;MDFENVAGETYYVTYDDFRISDEWGKYYISSLGTFVISDESKIEWCPANEIFSNATCERTCDDPDTCISATSRTELEQCVCVGDYLRQQEQCIPLNKCNCFVDEKGSVLTEGNYYISSRCTRNSTCRNNQLHIDQSYQCSEHATCDERNDVRKCYCNNGYEGDGVTCTLFQKDCYELYVSGALSDGVYTIYPDGWPSGIQVYCEMESNGGGWTVSNANKKLKCYLLHNVLCILQNDAMKTSLS
;
A
#
# COMPACT_ATOMS: atom_id res chain seq x y z
N MET A 1 36.06 18.16 -25.26
CA MET A 1 35.68 18.97 -24.09
C MET A 1 36.78 18.80 -23.06
N ASP A 2 37.13 19.86 -22.34
CA ASP A 2 38.21 19.82 -21.34
C ASP A 2 37.58 19.34 -20.03
N PHE A 3 38.13 18.25 -19.48
CA PHE A 3 37.69 17.68 -18.22
C PHE A 3 38.81 17.79 -17.20
N GLU A 4 38.45 17.94 -15.94
CA GLU A 4 39.39 18.02 -14.82
C GLU A 4 39.07 16.87 -13.86
N ASN A 5 40.06 16.07 -13.48
CA ASN A 5 39.87 15.00 -12.51
C ASN A 5 39.85 15.56 -11.07
N VAL A 6 39.58 14.70 -10.08
CA VAL A 6 39.54 15.09 -8.66
C VAL A 6 40.88 15.62 -8.11
N ALA A 7 41.99 15.37 -8.82
CA ALA A 7 43.32 15.86 -8.50
C ALA A 7 43.66 17.21 -9.18
N GLY A 8 42.76 17.76 -9.99
CA GLY A 8 42.97 19.01 -10.74
C GLY A 8 43.70 18.84 -12.06
N GLU A 9 43.87 17.60 -12.54
CA GLU A 9 44.56 17.33 -13.81
C GLU A 9 43.57 17.41 -14.95
N THR A 10 43.95 18.17 -15.98
CA THR A 10 43.10 18.40 -17.16
C THR A 10 43.40 17.38 -18.25
N TYR A 11 42.35 16.83 -18.85
CA TYR A 11 42.45 15.88 -19.95
C TYR A 11 41.42 16.18 -21.05
N TYR A 12 41.79 15.81 -22.28
CA TYR A 12 40.98 16.06 -23.46
C TYR A 12 40.30 14.76 -23.90
N VAL A 13 38.97 14.81 -24.00
CA VAL A 13 38.16 13.72 -24.56
C VAL A 13 37.43 14.21 -25.79
N THR A 14 37.62 13.46 -26.88
CA THR A 14 36.78 13.50 -28.08
C THR A 14 35.81 12.33 -28.03
N TYR A 15 34.53 12.58 -28.25
CA TYR A 15 33.45 11.59 -28.19
C TYR A 15 32.44 11.84 -29.31
N ASP A 16 31.76 10.77 -29.73
CA ASP A 16 30.81 10.82 -30.86
C ASP A 16 29.35 11.04 -30.41
N ASP A 17 29.00 10.68 -29.17
CA ASP A 17 27.67 10.83 -28.60
C ASP A 17 27.75 11.06 -27.08
N PHE A 18 26.77 11.72 -26.47
CA PHE A 18 26.73 11.87 -25.01
C PHE A 18 25.30 11.98 -24.47
N ARG A 19 25.08 11.45 -23.25
CA ARG A 19 23.80 11.56 -22.54
C ARG A 19 23.96 12.28 -21.21
N ILE A 20 23.13 13.28 -20.97
CA ILE A 20 23.01 13.98 -19.68
C ILE A 20 21.88 13.34 -18.87
N SER A 21 22.11 13.09 -17.58
CA SER A 21 21.10 12.59 -16.65
C SER A 21 20.04 13.66 -16.34
N ASP A 22 18.93 13.25 -15.75
CA ASP A 22 17.85 14.16 -15.33
C ASP A 22 18.20 14.86 -14.00
N GLU A 23 17.19 15.53 -13.42
CA GLU A 23 17.30 16.27 -12.16
C GLU A 23 17.77 15.39 -10.98
N TRP A 24 17.39 14.10 -10.95
CA TRP A 24 17.83 13.15 -9.92
C TRP A 24 19.29 12.79 -10.08
N GLY A 25 19.73 12.61 -11.33
CA GLY A 25 21.15 12.43 -11.67
C GLY A 25 21.95 13.73 -11.68
N LYS A 26 21.41 14.85 -11.18
CA LYS A 26 22.04 16.19 -11.13
C LYS A 26 22.65 16.66 -12.46
N TYR A 27 22.09 16.23 -13.59
CA TYR A 27 22.57 16.59 -14.93
C TYR A 27 24.05 16.21 -15.20
N TYR A 28 24.53 15.13 -14.60
CA TYR A 28 25.83 14.53 -14.93
C TYR A 28 25.83 13.85 -16.31
N ILE A 29 26.99 13.81 -16.95
CA ILE A 29 27.20 13.00 -18.15
C ILE A 29 27.18 11.52 -17.73
N SER A 30 26.26 10.75 -18.33
CA SER A 30 25.99 9.35 -18.02
C SER A 30 26.55 8.36 -19.05
N SER A 31 26.97 8.85 -20.23
CA SER A 31 27.64 8.05 -21.27
C SER A 31 28.26 8.96 -22.33
N LEU A 32 29.35 8.52 -22.97
CA LEU A 32 30.08 9.25 -24.03
C LEU A 32 30.22 8.45 -25.36
N GLY A 33 29.45 7.38 -25.57
CA GLY A 33 29.56 6.58 -26.79
C GLY A 33 31.00 6.07 -27.06
N THR A 34 31.46 6.15 -28.30
CA THR A 34 32.87 5.94 -28.67
C THR A 34 33.69 7.19 -28.36
N PHE A 35 34.81 7.03 -27.67
CA PHE A 35 35.68 8.14 -27.27
C PHE A 35 37.16 7.84 -27.48
N VAL A 36 37.95 8.91 -27.62
CA VAL A 36 39.41 8.89 -27.70
C VAL A 36 39.95 9.90 -26.69
N ILE A 37 40.87 9.44 -25.83
CA ILE A 37 41.54 10.25 -24.80
C ILE A 37 42.96 10.56 -25.29
N SER A 38 43.43 11.78 -25.03
CA SER A 38 44.78 12.24 -25.39
C SER A 38 45.91 11.70 -24.50
N ASP A 39 45.61 11.03 -23.38
CA ASP A 39 46.59 10.61 -22.36
C ASP A 39 46.21 9.26 -21.71
N GLU A 40 47.20 8.47 -21.24
CA GLU A 40 47.07 7.09 -20.72
C GLU A 40 46.32 6.97 -19.36
N SER A 41 45.59 8.01 -18.95
CA SER A 41 44.75 7.93 -17.77
C SER A 41 43.63 6.91 -18.00
N LYS A 42 43.60 5.85 -17.18
CA LYS A 42 42.47 4.91 -17.12
C LYS A 42 41.27 5.65 -16.53
N ILE A 43 40.49 6.29 -17.39
CA ILE A 43 39.15 6.69 -17.01
C ILE A 43 38.32 5.40 -16.97
N GLU A 44 37.96 4.96 -15.77
CA GLU A 44 37.05 3.85 -15.57
C GLU A 44 35.63 4.36 -15.76
N TRP A 45 35.12 4.23 -16.98
CA TRP A 45 33.77 4.62 -17.32
C TRP A 45 32.78 3.55 -16.89
N CYS A 46 31.64 4.02 -16.40
CA CYS A 46 30.52 3.15 -16.13
C CYS A 46 29.85 2.68 -17.44
N PRO A 47 29.37 1.42 -17.50
CA PRO A 47 28.47 0.95 -18.53
C PRO A 47 27.27 1.89 -18.76
N ALA A 48 26.63 1.79 -19.94
CA ALA A 48 25.49 2.63 -20.27
C ALA A 48 24.35 2.52 -19.23
N ASN A 49 23.83 3.68 -18.80
CA ASN A 49 22.81 3.87 -17.74
C ASN A 49 23.32 3.73 -16.31
N GLU A 50 24.64 3.81 -16.11
CA GLU A 50 25.26 3.94 -14.79
C GLU A 50 26.07 5.24 -14.69
N ILE A 51 26.12 5.85 -13.50
CA ILE A 51 27.04 6.97 -13.22
C ILE A 51 28.03 6.59 -12.14
N PHE A 52 29.24 7.16 -12.26
CA PHE A 52 30.21 7.16 -11.18
C PHE A 52 29.66 8.03 -10.05
N SER A 53 29.38 7.42 -8.90
CA SER A 53 28.79 8.12 -7.77
C SER A 53 29.34 7.62 -6.45
N ASN A 54 29.58 8.55 -5.53
CA ASN A 54 29.77 8.24 -4.11
C ASN A 54 28.43 7.99 -3.40
N ALA A 55 27.31 8.08 -4.12
CA ALA A 55 25.98 7.92 -3.57
C ALA A 55 25.73 6.46 -3.16
N THR A 56 25.33 6.32 -1.90
CA THR A 56 24.95 5.07 -1.24
C THR A 56 23.50 4.70 -1.55
N CYS A 57 23.02 4.84 -2.79
CA CYS A 57 21.60 4.66 -3.09
C CYS A 57 21.36 3.93 -4.40
N GLU A 58 21.44 2.61 -4.37
CA GLU A 58 21.04 1.75 -5.48
C GLU A 58 19.65 1.16 -5.18
N ARG A 59 18.72 1.27 -6.13
CA ARG A 59 17.36 0.69 -6.07
C ARG A 59 17.34 -0.57 -6.95
N THR A 60 16.59 -1.59 -6.54
CA THR A 60 16.50 -2.86 -7.30
C THR A 60 15.08 -3.08 -7.82
N CYS A 61 14.88 -3.96 -8.81
CA CYS A 61 13.52 -4.33 -9.21
C CYS A 61 12.75 -5.05 -8.09
N ASP A 62 13.45 -5.73 -7.17
CA ASP A 62 12.84 -6.49 -6.07
C ASP A 62 12.47 -5.59 -4.89
N ASP A 63 13.29 -4.56 -4.66
CA ASP A 63 13.03 -3.49 -3.70
C ASP A 63 13.23 -2.13 -4.38
N PRO A 64 12.16 -1.62 -5.02
CA PRO A 64 12.21 -0.34 -5.67
C PRO A 64 12.19 0.78 -4.65
N ASP A 65 11.62 0.65 -3.45
CA ASP A 65 11.38 1.82 -2.59
C ASP A 65 12.50 2.07 -1.57
N THR A 66 13.33 1.06 -1.29
CA THR A 66 14.47 1.19 -0.37
C THR A 66 15.75 1.57 -1.10
N CYS A 67 16.41 2.57 -0.54
CA CYS A 67 17.75 2.99 -0.91
C CYS A 67 18.79 2.05 -0.28
N ILE A 68 19.45 1.20 -1.08
CA ILE A 68 20.51 0.33 -0.57
C ILE A 68 21.85 1.06 -0.63
N SER A 69 22.50 1.18 0.52
CA SER A 69 23.87 1.71 0.63
C SER A 69 24.86 0.81 -0.10
N ALA A 70 25.47 1.34 -1.17
CA ALA A 70 26.50 0.69 -1.97
C ALA A 70 27.76 0.26 -1.18
N THR A 71 27.86 0.60 0.12
CA THR A 71 28.91 0.17 1.05
C THR A 71 28.94 -1.32 1.37
N SER A 72 27.99 -2.14 0.87
CA SER A 72 28.01 -3.60 1.04
C SER A 72 28.84 -4.34 -0.03
N ARG A 73 29.37 -3.64 -1.05
CA ARG A 73 30.31 -4.23 -2.01
C ARG A 73 31.73 -3.84 -1.57
N THR A 74 32.62 -4.83 -1.55
CA THR A 74 33.97 -4.77 -0.97
C THR A 74 34.95 -3.82 -1.67
N GLU A 75 34.52 -3.07 -2.69
CA GLU A 75 35.37 -2.15 -3.43
C GLU A 75 34.75 -0.74 -3.40
N LEU A 76 35.55 0.21 -2.91
CA LEU A 76 35.23 1.63 -2.93
C LEU A 76 35.14 2.07 -4.40
N GLU A 77 34.06 2.79 -4.72
CA GLU A 77 33.78 3.44 -6.02
C GLU A 77 33.26 2.48 -7.11
N GLN A 78 31.92 2.46 -7.30
CA GLN A 78 31.32 1.68 -8.39
C GLN A 78 30.03 2.30 -8.92
N CYS A 79 29.85 2.08 -10.21
CA CYS A 79 28.79 2.57 -11.06
C CYS A 79 27.38 2.20 -10.56
N VAL A 80 26.51 3.20 -10.39
CA VAL A 80 25.13 3.03 -9.90
C VAL A 80 24.11 3.37 -10.98
N CYS A 81 22.98 2.66 -10.99
CA CYS A 81 21.87 2.97 -11.91
C CYS A 81 21.35 4.39 -11.68
N VAL A 82 21.06 5.12 -12.75
CA VAL A 82 20.55 6.51 -12.70
C VAL A 82 19.06 6.62 -12.99
N GLY A 83 18.43 7.67 -12.45
CA GLY A 83 17.06 8.05 -12.79
C GLY A 83 16.07 6.90 -12.59
N ASP A 84 15.27 6.61 -13.62
CA ASP A 84 14.27 5.54 -13.64
C ASP A 84 14.85 4.16 -14.00
N TYR A 85 16.14 3.91 -13.75
CA TYR A 85 16.75 2.60 -13.96
C TYR A 85 16.95 1.89 -12.63
N LEU A 86 16.48 0.64 -12.57
CA LEU A 86 16.62 -0.22 -11.40
C LEU A 86 17.64 -1.32 -11.68
N ARG A 87 18.40 -1.69 -10.64
CA ARG A 87 19.34 -2.80 -10.72
C ARG A 87 18.58 -4.12 -10.74
N GLN A 88 18.85 -4.94 -11.73
CA GLN A 88 18.48 -6.35 -11.73
C GLN A 88 19.73 -7.15 -12.10
N GLN A 89 20.23 -7.95 -11.15
CA GLN A 89 21.51 -8.65 -11.28
C GLN A 89 22.68 -7.66 -11.54
N GLU A 90 23.34 -7.77 -12.68
CA GLU A 90 24.46 -6.90 -13.08
C GLU A 90 24.08 -5.81 -14.10
N GLN A 91 22.78 -5.63 -14.40
CA GLN A 91 22.33 -4.68 -15.40
C GLN A 91 21.38 -3.64 -14.80
N CYS A 92 21.50 -2.41 -15.30
CA CYS A 92 20.51 -1.36 -15.06
C CYS A 92 19.41 -1.47 -16.11
N ILE A 93 18.21 -1.85 -15.66
CA ILE A 93 17.05 -1.96 -16.53
C ILE A 93 16.08 -0.81 -16.28
N PRO A 94 15.41 -0.29 -17.31
CA PRO A 94 14.36 0.70 -17.13
C PRO A 94 13.25 0.20 -16.19
N LEU A 95 12.70 1.09 -15.36
CA LEU A 95 11.62 0.81 -14.40
C LEU A 95 10.43 0.08 -15.04
N ASN A 96 10.05 0.47 -16.25
CA ASN A 96 8.94 -0.13 -17.00
C ASN A 96 9.23 -1.54 -17.56
N LYS A 97 10.48 -2.00 -17.46
CA LYS A 97 10.89 -3.37 -17.80
C LYS A 97 11.03 -4.26 -16.57
N CYS A 98 10.88 -3.72 -15.36
CA CYS A 98 10.81 -4.56 -14.18
C CYS A 98 9.48 -5.33 -14.15
N ASN A 99 9.57 -6.54 -13.62
CA ASN A 99 8.53 -7.57 -13.56
C ASN A 99 7.11 -7.07 -13.21
N CYS A 100 6.96 -6.46 -12.03
CA CYS A 100 5.65 -6.03 -11.50
C CYS A 100 5.42 -4.52 -11.66
N PHE A 101 5.82 -3.95 -12.79
CA PHE A 101 5.59 -2.53 -13.09
C PHE A 101 4.11 -2.22 -13.34
N VAL A 102 3.60 -1.15 -12.72
CA VAL A 102 2.22 -0.67 -12.87
C VAL A 102 2.25 0.72 -13.52
N ASP A 103 1.87 0.79 -14.79
CA ASP A 103 1.91 2.03 -15.60
C ASP A 103 1.16 3.22 -14.94
N GLU A 104 -0.03 2.97 -14.39
CA GLU A 104 -0.88 4.00 -13.77
C GLU A 104 -0.27 4.56 -12.48
N LYS A 105 0.46 3.72 -11.74
CA LYS A 105 1.20 4.13 -10.53
C LYS A 105 2.55 4.75 -10.89
N GLY A 106 3.14 4.37 -12.02
CA GLY A 106 4.50 4.72 -12.40
C GLY A 106 5.56 4.06 -11.51
N SER A 107 5.26 2.90 -10.91
CA SER A 107 6.17 2.20 -10.00
C SER A 107 6.07 0.69 -10.11
N VAL A 108 7.04 -0.02 -9.54
CA VAL A 108 7.04 -1.48 -9.43
C VAL A 108 6.42 -1.89 -8.10
N LEU A 109 5.62 -2.96 -8.08
CA LEU A 109 5.11 -3.58 -6.86
C LEU A 109 6.07 -4.65 -6.38
N THR A 110 6.37 -4.67 -5.07
CA THR A 110 7.07 -5.77 -4.44
C THR A 110 6.18 -7.00 -4.33
N GLU A 111 6.77 -8.17 -4.12
CA GLU A 111 6.05 -9.43 -3.96
C GLU A 111 4.98 -9.36 -2.86
N GLY A 112 3.76 -9.81 -3.16
CA GLY A 112 2.61 -9.80 -2.24
C GLY A 112 1.86 -8.47 -2.15
N ASN A 113 2.42 -7.37 -2.65
CA ASN A 113 1.76 -6.08 -2.66
C ASN A 113 0.80 -5.93 -3.85
N TYR A 114 -0.12 -4.98 -3.71
CA TYR A 114 -1.16 -4.70 -4.70
C TYR A 114 -1.31 -3.20 -4.98
N TYR A 115 -1.94 -2.89 -6.10
CA TYR A 115 -2.35 -1.56 -6.50
C TYR A 115 -3.76 -1.59 -7.07
N ILE A 116 -4.63 -0.72 -6.54
CA ILE A 116 -5.97 -0.50 -7.05
C ILE A 116 -5.98 0.78 -7.86
N SER A 117 -6.48 0.70 -9.10
CA SER A 117 -6.61 1.84 -10.01
C SER A 117 -7.37 3.00 -9.35
N SER A 118 -7.12 4.21 -9.84
CA SER A 118 -7.77 5.45 -9.38
C SER A 118 -9.30 5.38 -9.37
N ARG A 119 -9.90 4.55 -10.24
CA ARG A 119 -11.34 4.34 -10.36
C ARG A 119 -11.87 3.07 -9.68
N CYS A 120 -11.02 2.33 -8.97
CA CYS A 120 -11.36 1.03 -8.39
C CYS A 120 -12.04 0.06 -9.39
N THR A 121 -11.62 0.07 -10.65
CA THR A 121 -12.10 -0.85 -11.71
C THR A 121 -11.09 -1.96 -12.02
N ARG A 122 -9.95 -1.96 -11.32
CA ARG A 122 -8.83 -2.86 -11.54
C ARG A 122 -8.01 -3.00 -10.27
N ASN A 123 -7.67 -4.24 -9.93
CA ASN A 123 -6.73 -4.58 -8.86
C ASN A 123 -5.52 -5.32 -9.47
N SER A 124 -4.32 -4.83 -9.23
CA SER A 124 -3.07 -5.42 -9.74
C SER A 124 -2.27 -5.96 -8.56
N THR A 125 -1.99 -7.25 -8.52
CA THR A 125 -1.21 -7.90 -7.45
C THR A 125 0.10 -8.45 -8.02
N CYS A 126 1.22 -8.23 -7.34
CA CYS A 126 2.47 -8.88 -7.70
C CYS A 126 2.56 -10.26 -7.02
N ARG A 127 2.68 -11.33 -7.82
CA ARG A 127 2.93 -12.69 -7.32
C ARG A 127 3.93 -13.41 -8.21
N ASN A 128 4.90 -14.10 -7.61
CA ASN A 128 5.99 -14.78 -8.31
C ASN A 128 6.67 -13.88 -9.35
N ASN A 129 6.94 -12.61 -9.02
CA ASN A 129 7.49 -11.64 -9.97
C ASN A 129 6.65 -11.49 -11.25
N GLN A 130 5.33 -11.62 -11.15
CA GLN A 130 4.41 -11.39 -12.25
C GLN A 130 3.26 -10.52 -11.79
N LEU A 131 2.92 -9.52 -12.61
CA LEU A 131 1.76 -8.67 -12.36
C LEU A 131 0.46 -9.41 -12.75
N HIS A 132 -0.34 -9.77 -11.76
CA HIS A 132 -1.66 -10.33 -11.95
C HIS A 132 -2.71 -9.23 -11.89
N ILE A 133 -3.45 -9.05 -12.96
CA ILE A 133 -4.45 -7.98 -13.10
C ILE A 133 -5.85 -8.58 -13.03
N ASP A 134 -6.63 -8.17 -12.05
CA ASP A 134 -8.06 -8.43 -11.94
C ASP A 134 -8.85 -7.20 -12.43
N GLN A 135 -9.47 -7.34 -13.60
CA GLN A 135 -10.32 -6.31 -14.22
C GLN A 135 -11.78 -6.37 -13.75
N SER A 136 -12.15 -7.38 -12.95
CA SER A 136 -13.49 -7.50 -12.39
C SER A 136 -13.65 -6.73 -11.08
N TYR A 137 -12.53 -6.32 -10.47
CA TYR A 137 -12.50 -5.56 -9.23
C TYR A 137 -13.39 -4.32 -9.30
N GLN A 138 -14.44 -4.31 -8.48
CA GLN A 138 -15.40 -3.24 -8.34
C GLN A 138 -15.83 -3.18 -6.88
N CYS A 139 -16.07 -1.97 -6.36
CA CYS A 139 -16.60 -1.82 -5.01
C CYS A 139 -18.03 -2.35 -4.91
N SER A 140 -18.39 -2.83 -3.72
CA SER A 140 -19.78 -3.07 -3.36
C SER A 140 -20.61 -1.79 -3.58
N GLU A 141 -21.91 -1.94 -3.82
CA GLU A 141 -22.87 -0.83 -3.80
C GLU A 141 -22.89 -0.09 -2.45
N HIS A 142 -22.43 -0.74 -1.38
CA HIS A 142 -22.32 -0.19 -0.04
C HIS A 142 -20.87 0.14 0.34
N ALA A 143 -20.00 0.39 -0.63
CA ALA A 143 -18.63 0.82 -0.41
C ALA A 143 -18.28 2.04 -1.26
N THR A 144 -17.28 2.79 -0.80
CA THR A 144 -16.70 3.93 -1.51
C THR A 144 -15.25 3.62 -1.88
N CYS A 145 -14.87 3.89 -3.12
CA CYS A 145 -13.48 3.90 -3.57
C CYS A 145 -12.78 5.13 -3.00
N ASP A 146 -11.82 4.94 -2.12
CA ASP A 146 -11.16 6.04 -1.40
C ASP A 146 -9.69 5.70 -1.14
N GLU A 147 -8.88 6.69 -0.74
CA GLU A 147 -7.49 6.50 -0.33
C GLU A 147 -7.31 6.95 1.12
N ARG A 148 -6.95 6.02 2.01
CA ARG A 148 -6.76 6.30 3.45
C ARG A 148 -5.39 5.79 3.88
N ASN A 149 -4.57 6.66 4.47
CA ASN A 149 -3.19 6.36 4.84
C ASN A 149 -2.38 5.76 3.67
N ASP A 150 -2.45 6.42 2.50
CA ASP A 150 -1.78 6.00 1.24
C ASP A 150 -2.19 4.64 0.68
N VAL A 151 -3.28 4.05 1.18
CA VAL A 151 -3.86 2.82 0.66
C VAL A 151 -5.17 3.15 -0.06
N ARG A 152 -5.18 3.01 -1.39
CA ARG A 152 -6.42 3.08 -2.18
C ARG A 152 -7.09 1.72 -2.22
N LYS A 153 -8.35 1.64 -1.81
CA LYS A 153 -9.21 0.46 -1.96
C LYS A 153 -10.68 0.82 -1.79
N CYS A 154 -11.54 -0.17 -1.95
CA CYS A 154 -12.93 -0.05 -1.53
C CYS A 154 -13.03 -0.10 0.01
N TYR A 155 -13.70 0.89 0.59
CA TYR A 155 -14.00 0.94 2.02
C TYR A 155 -15.52 0.86 2.19
N CYS A 156 -16.00 -0.09 3.01
CA CYS A 156 -17.42 -0.17 3.32
C CYS A 156 -17.92 1.13 3.95
N ASN A 157 -19.14 1.52 3.57
CA ASN A 157 -19.83 2.67 4.12
C ASN A 157 -20.21 2.40 5.59
N ASN A 158 -20.56 3.45 6.34
CA ASN A 158 -20.94 3.31 7.74
C ASN A 158 -22.11 2.33 7.93
N GLY A 159 -22.02 1.44 8.92
CA GLY A 159 -22.98 0.35 9.16
C GLY A 159 -22.79 -0.90 8.30
N TYR A 160 -21.73 -0.96 7.50
CA TYR A 160 -21.33 -2.14 6.73
C TYR A 160 -19.90 -2.54 7.06
N GLU A 161 -19.63 -3.84 7.06
CA GLU A 161 -18.30 -4.42 7.23
C GLU A 161 -18.00 -5.45 6.14
N GLY A 162 -16.72 -5.61 5.82
CA GLY A 162 -16.23 -6.55 4.81
C GLY A 162 -14.91 -6.09 4.19
N ASP A 163 -14.58 -6.63 3.02
CA ASP A 163 -13.34 -6.31 2.30
C ASP A 163 -13.47 -5.10 1.35
N GLY A 164 -14.67 -4.50 1.27
CA GLY A 164 -15.00 -3.38 0.40
C GLY A 164 -15.56 -3.80 -0.97
N VAL A 165 -15.23 -5.01 -1.45
CA VAL A 165 -15.85 -5.62 -2.63
C VAL A 165 -17.16 -6.29 -2.23
N THR A 166 -17.14 -6.96 -1.08
CA THR A 166 -18.31 -7.46 -0.37
C THR A 166 -18.45 -6.68 0.92
N CYS A 167 -19.58 -6.00 1.10
CA CYS A 167 -19.92 -5.29 2.32
C CYS A 167 -21.27 -5.78 2.80
N THR A 168 -21.31 -6.30 4.02
CA THR A 168 -22.52 -6.77 4.68
C THR A 168 -22.88 -5.84 5.82
N LEU A 169 -24.18 -5.63 6.02
CA LEU A 169 -24.73 -4.93 7.17
C LEU A 169 -24.11 -5.49 8.47
N PHE A 170 -23.49 -4.61 9.27
CA PHE A 170 -22.87 -4.93 10.55
C PHE A 170 -23.44 -4.00 11.62
N GLN A 171 -24.45 -4.50 12.34
CA GLN A 171 -25.19 -3.73 13.35
C GLN A 171 -24.83 -4.28 14.71
N LYS A 172 -24.34 -3.40 15.57
CA LYS A 172 -23.84 -3.76 16.89
C LYS A 172 -24.95 -4.20 17.85
N ASP A 173 -26.12 -3.62 17.67
CA ASP A 173 -27.29 -3.87 18.51
C ASP A 173 -28.61 -3.62 17.77
N CYS A 174 -29.72 -3.87 18.46
CA CYS A 174 -31.05 -3.64 17.93
C CYS A 174 -31.34 -2.15 17.67
N TYR A 175 -30.64 -1.23 18.33
CA TYR A 175 -30.86 0.20 18.13
C TYR A 175 -30.30 0.65 16.79
N GLU A 176 -29.09 0.20 16.43
CA GLU A 176 -28.53 0.43 15.10
C GLU A 176 -29.38 -0.21 14.00
N LEU A 177 -29.91 -1.42 14.22
CA LEU A 177 -30.89 -2.04 13.33
C LEU A 177 -32.15 -1.16 13.15
N TYR A 178 -32.70 -0.63 14.24
CA TYR A 178 -33.88 0.23 14.20
C TYR A 178 -33.65 1.51 13.40
N VAL A 179 -32.53 2.18 13.64
CA VAL A 179 -32.14 3.41 12.91
C VAL A 179 -31.86 3.11 11.42
N SER A 180 -31.40 1.89 11.10
CA SER A 180 -31.23 1.43 9.70
C SER A 180 -32.56 1.13 8.98
N GLY A 181 -33.70 1.17 9.68
CA GLY A 181 -35.04 0.97 9.13
C GLY A 181 -35.67 -0.39 9.45
N ALA A 182 -35.07 -1.22 10.31
CA ALA A 182 -35.72 -2.43 10.80
C ALA A 182 -36.76 -2.07 11.88
N LEU A 183 -38.03 -1.97 11.48
CA LEU A 183 -39.11 -1.47 12.34
C LEU A 183 -40.02 -2.55 12.92
N SER A 184 -39.83 -3.82 12.56
CA SER A 184 -40.67 -4.93 13.05
C SER A 184 -40.01 -5.66 14.22
N ASP A 185 -40.81 -6.08 15.19
CA ASP A 185 -40.35 -6.96 16.25
C ASP A 185 -39.89 -8.31 15.69
N GLY A 186 -38.80 -8.87 16.24
CA GLY A 186 -38.33 -10.17 15.76
C GLY A 186 -36.94 -10.56 16.27
N VAL A 187 -36.47 -11.74 15.85
CA VAL A 187 -35.10 -12.19 16.13
C VAL A 187 -34.18 -11.72 15.01
N TYR A 188 -33.18 -10.92 15.37
CA TYR A 188 -32.17 -10.39 14.45
C TYR A 188 -30.78 -10.88 14.83
N THR A 189 -29.87 -10.86 13.85
CA THR A 189 -28.45 -11.08 14.12
C THR A 189 -27.79 -9.72 14.33
N ILE A 190 -27.16 -9.53 15.49
CA ILE A 190 -26.36 -8.35 15.81
C ILE A 190 -24.90 -8.78 16.04
N TYR A 191 -23.97 -7.84 15.99
CA TYR A 191 -22.54 -8.07 16.12
C TYR A 191 -21.95 -7.15 17.20
N PRO A 192 -22.13 -7.47 18.49
CA PRO A 192 -21.65 -6.63 19.57
C PRO A 192 -20.12 -6.59 19.61
N ASP A 193 -19.57 -5.45 20.05
CA ASP A 193 -18.12 -5.28 20.19
C ASP A 193 -17.53 -6.37 21.11
N GLY A 194 -16.41 -6.97 20.68
CA GLY A 194 -15.71 -8.02 21.43
C GLY A 194 -16.24 -9.43 21.24
N TRP A 195 -17.26 -9.66 20.40
CA TRP A 195 -17.72 -10.99 20.03
C TRP A 195 -17.05 -11.49 18.74
N PRO A 196 -16.69 -12.79 18.66
CA PRO A 196 -16.00 -13.35 17.50
C PRO A 196 -16.92 -13.53 16.28
N SER A 197 -18.24 -13.48 16.47
CA SER A 197 -19.25 -13.64 15.42
C SER A 197 -20.58 -13.02 15.85
N GLY A 198 -21.47 -12.81 14.89
CA GLY A 198 -22.83 -12.34 15.17
C GLY A 198 -23.60 -13.28 16.10
N ILE A 199 -24.49 -12.70 16.90
CA ILE A 199 -25.40 -13.39 17.81
C ILE A 199 -26.85 -13.07 17.45
N GLN A 200 -27.73 -14.05 17.62
CA GLN A 200 -29.16 -13.83 17.46
C GLN A 200 -29.77 -13.29 18.76
N VAL A 201 -30.44 -12.15 18.68
CA VAL A 201 -31.15 -11.49 19.78
C VAL A 201 -32.57 -11.17 19.36
N TYR A 202 -33.50 -11.10 20.31
CA TYR A 202 -34.81 -10.56 20.03
C TYR A 202 -34.74 -9.04 20.11
N CYS A 203 -35.11 -8.37 19.03
CA CYS A 203 -35.25 -6.92 18.97
C CYS A 203 -36.73 -6.53 19.04
N GLU A 204 -37.05 -5.65 19.97
CA GLU A 204 -38.35 -4.98 20.05
C GLU A 204 -38.23 -3.60 19.40
N MET A 205 -38.91 -3.44 18.26
CA MET A 205 -38.82 -2.29 17.35
C MET A 205 -40.11 -1.47 17.31
N GLU A 206 -41.27 -2.07 17.58
CA GLU A 206 -42.57 -1.41 17.39
C GLU A 206 -43.02 -0.61 18.62
N SER A 207 -42.50 -0.94 19.80
CA SER A 207 -42.94 -0.41 21.09
C SER A 207 -41.90 0.49 21.75
N ASN A 208 -42.35 1.47 22.54
CA ASN A 208 -41.50 2.36 23.36
C ASN A 208 -40.32 3.01 22.60
N GLY A 209 -40.54 3.46 21.37
CA GLY A 209 -39.51 4.11 20.56
C GLY A 209 -38.57 3.18 19.80
N GLY A 210 -38.71 1.86 19.94
CA GLY A 210 -37.99 0.85 19.16
C GLY A 210 -36.49 0.73 19.45
N GLY A 211 -35.85 -0.28 18.85
CA GLY A 211 -34.40 -0.51 18.98
C GLY A 211 -33.95 -1.24 20.24
N TRP A 212 -34.87 -1.91 20.95
CA TRP A 212 -34.55 -2.55 22.22
C TRP A 212 -33.98 -3.95 22.02
N THR A 213 -32.78 -4.20 22.56
CA THR A 213 -32.20 -5.55 22.59
C THR A 213 -32.73 -6.30 23.81
N VAL A 214 -33.42 -7.43 23.58
CA VAL A 214 -34.00 -8.27 24.64
C VAL A 214 -33.16 -9.54 24.81
N SER A 215 -32.58 -9.71 25.99
CA SER A 215 -31.77 -10.90 26.32
C SER A 215 -32.66 -12.08 26.72
N ASN A 216 -32.53 -13.22 26.03
CA ASN A 216 -33.21 -14.46 26.44
C ASN A 216 -32.32 -15.17 27.48
N ALA A 217 -32.68 -15.07 28.76
CA ALA A 217 -31.93 -15.65 29.86
C ALA A 217 -31.89 -17.19 29.79
N ASN A 218 -30.81 -17.78 29.26
CA ASN A 218 -30.37 -19.14 29.63
C ASN A 218 -28.92 -19.53 29.24
N LYS A 219 -28.07 -18.62 28.75
CA LYS A 219 -26.61 -18.82 28.71
C LYS A 219 -25.89 -17.58 29.23
N LYS A 220 -25.08 -17.80 30.26
CA LYS A 220 -24.38 -16.80 31.09
C LYS A 220 -23.61 -15.76 30.26
N LEU A 221 -23.99 -14.48 30.34
CA LEU A 221 -23.04 -13.38 30.09
C LEU A 221 -22.19 -13.21 31.36
N LYS A 222 -20.88 -13.38 31.24
CA LYS A 222 -19.90 -12.96 32.25
C LYS A 222 -19.34 -11.61 31.80
N CYS A 223 -19.81 -10.52 32.40
CA CYS A 223 -19.20 -9.20 32.22
C CYS A 223 -18.13 -8.98 33.30
N TYR A 224 -16.91 -8.61 32.86
CA TYR A 224 -15.86 -8.01 33.68
C TYR A 224 -15.24 -6.86 32.88
N LEU A 225 -15.29 -5.63 33.39
CA LEU A 225 -14.11 -4.90 33.88
C LEU A 225 -14.45 -3.47 34.33
N LEU A 226 -13.67 -3.04 35.33
CA LEU A 226 -13.73 -1.77 36.02
C LEU A 226 -13.27 -0.60 35.13
N HIS A 227 -14.15 0.39 34.99
CA HIS A 227 -13.96 1.81 35.32
C HIS A 227 -14.86 2.66 34.41
N ASN A 228 -16.01 3.06 34.97
CA ASN A 228 -16.93 4.08 34.48
C ASN A 228 -17.59 3.87 33.12
N VAL A 229 -18.51 2.90 33.03
CA VAL A 229 -19.97 3.14 32.90
C VAL A 229 -20.69 2.02 33.65
N LEU A 230 -21.73 2.36 34.40
CA LEU A 230 -22.32 1.58 35.48
C LEU A 230 -23.10 0.34 34.98
N CYS A 231 -22.65 -0.88 35.28
CA CYS A 231 -23.45 -2.10 35.18
C CYS A 231 -24.28 -2.28 36.45
N ILE A 232 -25.62 -2.29 36.35
CA ILE A 232 -26.48 -2.71 37.46
C ILE A 232 -27.30 -3.93 37.03
N LEU A 233 -27.08 -5.05 37.71
CA LEU A 233 -27.96 -6.23 37.66
C LEU A 233 -28.84 -6.20 38.91
N GLN A 234 -30.13 -6.00 38.73
CA GLN A 234 -31.11 -6.35 39.75
C GLN A 234 -32.41 -6.79 39.08
N ASN A 235 -33.04 -7.79 39.69
CA ASN A 235 -34.14 -8.61 39.19
C ASN A 235 -35.26 -7.89 38.42
N ASP A 236 -35.90 -8.71 37.59
CA ASP A 236 -37.11 -8.52 36.79
C ASP A 236 -36.91 -7.88 35.40
N ALA A 237 -36.94 -8.74 34.38
CA ALA A 237 -37.09 -8.47 32.94
C ALA A 237 -36.61 -7.08 32.46
N MET A 238 -35.30 -6.93 32.25
CA MET A 238 -34.72 -5.66 31.78
C MET A 238 -34.49 -5.62 30.26
N LYS A 239 -35.03 -4.58 29.63
CA LYS A 239 -34.68 -4.05 28.31
C LYS A 239 -33.46 -3.13 28.49
N THR A 240 -32.44 -3.23 27.64
CA THR A 240 -31.24 -2.38 27.74
C THR A 240 -30.83 -1.84 26.36
N SER A 241 -30.46 -0.56 26.32
CA SER A 241 -29.68 0.04 25.23
C SER A 241 -28.19 0.01 25.60
N LEU A 242 -27.34 -0.49 24.71
CA LEU A 242 -25.89 -0.43 24.86
C LEU A 242 -25.45 0.93 24.28
N SER A 243 -25.11 1.89 25.13
CA SER A 243 -24.56 3.19 24.72
C SER A 243 -23.10 3.31 25.11
#